data_AF-F9XXC6-F1
#
_entry.id   AF-F9XXC6-F1
#
_cell.length_a   1.000
_cell.length_b   1.000
_cell.length_c   1.000
_cell.angle_alpha   90.00
_cell.angle_beta   90.00
_cell.angle_gamma   90.00
#
_symmetry.space_group_name_H-M   'P 1'
#
loop_
_entity.id
_entity.type
_entity.pdbx_description
1 polymer ?
#
loop_
_entity_poly.entity_id
_entity_poly.type
_entity_poly.pdbx_seq_one_letter_code
_entity_poly.pdbx_strand_id
1 'polypeptide(L)'
;MLAVTHPIFNYDRPDYVRTHPWGKTDYEEDGGRYFDFLKHPERIREVLEDYYPHSDQPAIQKFYELVEWLNRDGGLLETTDCALRPPTQNQDIFKFDTAIRGRLEFLLRNHIANTNTSSILWTVRMLSLYLQVERPDYQDAIFSISTIPTDYVLVPNSKGAGFRVSIAFDAYGNGDTDTWESLLIAFDALLKALKRLEIGMTVSMPDFP
;
A
#
# COMPACT_ATOMS: atom_id res chain seq x y z
N MET A 1 13.83 -11.61 0.56
CA MET A 1 12.48 -11.06 0.30
C MET A 1 12.06 -11.26 -1.14
N LEU A 2 11.00 -12.02 -1.42
CA LEU A 2 10.39 -12.09 -2.75
C LEU A 2 9.31 -11.00 -2.82
N ALA A 3 9.53 -9.95 -3.60
CA ALA A 3 8.47 -9.03 -3.99
C ALA A 3 7.76 -9.61 -5.22
N VAL A 4 6.66 -10.32 -4.99
CA VAL A 4 5.92 -10.96 -6.09
C VAL A 4 5.04 -9.91 -6.75
N THR A 5 5.36 -9.53 -7.98
CA THR A 5 4.52 -8.63 -8.78
C THR A 5 3.50 -9.45 -9.57
N HIS A 6 2.22 -9.15 -9.40
CA HIS A 6 1.14 -9.66 -10.24
C HIS A 6 0.47 -8.49 -10.97
N PRO A 7 1.12 -7.91 -12.01
CA PRO A 7 0.47 -6.91 -12.83
C PRO A 7 -0.57 -7.61 -13.71
N ILE A 8 -1.80 -7.70 -13.20
CA ILE A 8 -2.93 -8.26 -13.94
C ILE A 8 -3.66 -7.09 -14.61
N PHE A 9 -3.34 -6.81 -15.87
CA PHE A 9 -4.10 -5.87 -16.69
C PHE A 9 -5.32 -6.50 -17.37
N ASN A 10 -5.55 -7.81 -17.17
CA ASN A 10 -6.63 -8.59 -17.77
C ASN A 10 -7.37 -9.43 -16.71
N TYR A 11 -7.99 -8.77 -15.73
CA TYR A 11 -9.10 -9.37 -15.00
C TYR A 11 -10.38 -8.80 -15.61
N ASP A 12 -11.42 -9.63 -15.78
CA ASP A 12 -12.75 -9.12 -16.11
C ASP A 12 -13.07 -8.00 -15.13
N ARG A 13 -13.29 -6.78 -15.66
CA ARG A 13 -13.56 -5.61 -14.82
C ARG A 13 -14.77 -5.96 -13.95
N PRO A 14 -14.64 -5.96 -12.62
CA PRO A 14 -15.77 -6.27 -11.76
C PRO A 14 -16.90 -5.27 -12.05
N ASP A 15 -18.16 -5.72 -11.94
CA ASP A 15 -19.34 -4.90 -12.19
C ASP A 15 -19.36 -3.62 -11.32
N TYR A 16 -18.59 -3.61 -10.22
CA TYR A 16 -18.39 -2.49 -9.31
C TYR A 16 -16.90 -2.19 -9.11
N VAL A 17 -16.49 -0.97 -9.44
CA VAL A 17 -15.13 -0.45 -9.24
C VAL A 17 -15.22 0.76 -8.31
N ARG A 18 -14.32 0.88 -7.32
CA ARG A 18 -14.27 2.07 -6.47
C ARG A 18 -13.92 3.30 -7.31
N THR A 19 -14.57 4.42 -7.01
CA THR A 19 -14.29 5.69 -7.68
C THR A 19 -13.42 6.60 -6.81
N HIS A 20 -12.49 7.32 -7.43
CA HIS A 20 -11.76 8.41 -6.82
C HIS A 20 -12.26 9.77 -7.35
N PRO A 21 -12.63 10.74 -6.50
CA PRO A 21 -12.54 10.72 -5.03
C PRO A 21 -13.51 9.74 -4.36
N TRP A 22 -13.08 9.13 -3.24
CA TRP A 22 -13.75 8.00 -2.56
C TRP A 22 -15.20 8.28 -2.13
N GLY A 23 -15.54 9.54 -1.86
CA GLY A 23 -16.91 9.98 -1.53
C GLY A 23 -17.90 10.01 -2.70
N LYS A 24 -17.50 9.55 -3.89
CA LYS A 24 -18.37 9.40 -5.07
C LYS A 24 -18.67 7.94 -5.42
N THR A 25 -18.32 7.02 -4.53
CA THR A 25 -18.52 5.58 -4.77
C THR A 25 -20.00 5.24 -4.59
N ASP A 26 -20.63 4.71 -5.64
CA ASP A 26 -22.09 4.51 -5.74
C ASP A 26 -22.63 3.23 -5.05
N TYR A 27 -21.85 2.54 -4.21
CA TYR A 27 -22.30 1.32 -3.51
C TYR A 27 -22.04 1.37 -2.00
N GLU A 28 -23.04 0.91 -1.23
CA GLU A 28 -23.15 1.07 0.24
C GLU A 28 -22.49 -0.07 1.06
N GLU A 29 -21.92 -1.10 0.43
CA GLU A 29 -21.41 -2.29 1.14
C GLU A 29 -19.98 -2.16 1.67
N ASP A 30 -19.80 -2.46 2.96
CA ASP A 30 -18.53 -2.72 3.68
C ASP A 30 -17.40 -1.68 3.47
N GLY A 31 -17.77 -0.46 3.11
CA GLY A 31 -16.87 0.66 3.03
C GLY A 31 -16.58 1.18 4.44
N GLY A 32 -15.48 0.75 5.04
CA GLY A 32 -14.91 1.41 6.21
C GLY A 32 -14.93 2.94 6.06
N ARG A 33 -14.99 3.67 7.17
CA ARG A 33 -15.16 5.14 7.12
C ARG A 33 -14.02 5.78 6.34
N TYR A 34 -14.36 6.56 5.32
CA TYR A 34 -13.39 7.35 4.57
C TYR A 34 -12.91 8.55 5.40
N PHE A 35 -11.59 8.74 5.46
CA PHE A 35 -10.94 9.91 6.02
C PHE A 35 -9.99 10.52 4.98
N ASP A 36 -10.09 11.82 4.78
CA ASP A 36 -9.18 12.58 3.92
C ASP A 36 -7.92 12.95 4.73
N PHE A 37 -6.92 12.07 4.71
CA PHE A 37 -5.65 12.28 5.43
C PHE A 37 -4.77 13.38 4.84
N LEU A 38 -5.05 13.83 3.61
CA LEU A 38 -4.37 15.00 3.05
C LEU A 38 -4.84 16.28 3.76
N LYS A 39 -6.14 16.38 4.07
CA LYS A 39 -6.71 17.51 4.82
C LYS A 39 -6.60 17.37 6.33
N HIS A 40 -6.60 16.13 6.83
CA HIS A 40 -6.66 15.81 8.26
C HIS A 40 -5.59 14.77 8.66
N PRO A 41 -4.29 15.06 8.48
CA PRO A 41 -3.22 14.10 8.80
C PRO A 41 -3.18 13.73 10.29
N GLU A 42 -3.67 14.60 11.18
CA GLU A 42 -3.78 14.32 12.62
C GLU A 42 -4.65 13.10 12.95
N ARG A 43 -5.54 12.70 12.03
CA ARG A 43 -6.46 11.57 12.22
C ARG A 43 -5.80 10.21 12.01
N ILE A 44 -4.64 10.13 11.39
CA ILE A 44 -4.00 8.86 10.99
C ILE A 44 -3.83 7.92 12.19
N ARG A 45 -3.42 8.44 13.34
CA ARG A 45 -3.21 7.63 14.56
C ARG A 45 -4.49 7.35 15.35
N GLU A 46 -5.61 7.96 14.97
CA GLU A 46 -6.89 7.89 15.70
C GLU A 46 -7.90 6.95 15.05
N VAL A 47 -7.91 6.88 13.72
CA VAL A 47 -9.05 6.32 12.96
C VAL A 47 -8.77 4.99 12.27
N LEU A 48 -7.53 4.51 12.32
CA LEU A 48 -7.14 3.22 11.74
C LEU A 48 -7.49 2.09 12.71
N GLU A 49 -8.73 1.63 12.67
CA GLU A 49 -9.34 0.70 13.64
C GLU A 49 -8.61 -0.64 13.78
N ASP A 50 -8.06 -1.19 12.70
CA ASP A 50 -7.28 -2.43 12.72
C ASP A 50 -5.93 -2.28 13.45
N TYR A 51 -5.43 -1.05 13.56
CA TYR A 51 -4.10 -0.73 14.09
C TYR A 51 -4.17 -0.24 15.54
N TYR A 52 -5.28 0.42 15.90
CA TYR A 52 -5.48 1.00 17.23
C TYR A 52 -5.28 0.00 18.40
N PRO A 53 -5.79 -1.25 18.36
CA PRO A 53 -5.58 -2.25 19.41
C PRO A 53 -4.12 -2.61 19.66
N HIS A 54 -3.24 -2.31 18.72
CA HIS A 54 -1.81 -2.67 18.73
C HIS A 54 -0.92 -1.43 18.76
N SER A 55 -1.48 -0.26 19.11
CA SER A 55 -0.76 1.02 19.07
C SER A 55 0.45 1.10 20.01
N ASP A 56 0.58 0.21 20.98
CA ASP A 56 1.76 0.05 21.82
C ASP A 56 2.95 -0.62 21.08
N GLN A 57 2.69 -1.33 19.99
CA GLN A 57 3.70 -2.05 19.23
C GLN A 57 4.58 -1.08 18.41
N PRO A 58 5.92 -1.21 18.47
CA PRO A 58 6.83 -0.40 17.66
C PRO A 58 6.56 -0.49 16.15
N ALA A 59 6.14 -1.66 15.67
CA ALA A 59 5.76 -1.86 14.27
C ALA A 59 4.60 -0.95 13.86
N ILE A 60 3.62 -0.75 14.73
CA ILE A 60 2.44 0.08 14.45
C ILE A 60 2.81 1.56 14.46
N GLN A 61 3.70 1.97 15.36
CA GLN A 61 4.27 3.34 15.31
C GLN A 61 5.00 3.58 13.97
N LYS A 62 5.77 2.59 13.49
CA LYS A 62 6.41 2.67 12.17
C LYS A 62 5.40 2.73 11.02
N PHE A 63 4.31 1.99 11.13
CA PHE A 63 3.22 2.06 10.14
C PHE A 63 2.58 3.45 10.10
N TYR A 64 2.29 4.06 11.25
CA TYR A 64 1.76 5.42 11.30
C TYR A 64 2.73 6.42 10.66
N GLU A 65 4.03 6.35 10.96
CA GLU A 65 5.03 7.19 10.29
C GLU A 65 5.02 7.02 8.76
N LEU A 66 4.82 5.80 8.29
CA LEU A 66 4.72 5.50 6.86
C LEU A 66 3.47 6.10 6.22
N VAL A 67 2.30 6.00 6.87
CA VAL A 67 1.05 6.61 6.38
C VAL A 67 1.15 8.13 6.43
N GLU A 68 1.68 8.71 7.51
CA GLU A 68 1.93 10.15 7.64
C GLU A 68 2.85 10.65 6.51
N TRP A 69 3.93 9.93 6.24
CA TRP A 69 4.85 10.29 5.17
C TRP A 69 4.21 10.20 3.78
N LEU A 70 3.37 9.19 3.51
CA LEU A 70 2.65 9.10 2.24
C LEU A 70 1.64 10.24 2.08
N ASN A 71 0.98 10.69 3.14
CA ASN A 71 -0.05 11.73 3.08
C ASN A 71 0.47 13.15 3.35
N ARG A 72 1.79 13.33 3.53
CA ARG A 72 2.41 14.63 3.81
C ARG A 72 2.14 15.69 2.73
N ASP A 73 2.22 16.95 3.08
CA ASP A 73 2.11 18.03 2.09
C ASP A 73 3.23 17.95 1.04
N GLY A 74 2.91 18.25 -0.22
CA GLY A 74 3.83 18.17 -1.36
C GLY A 74 4.31 16.77 -1.76
N GLY A 75 3.84 15.69 -1.12
CA GLY A 75 4.15 14.31 -1.53
C GLY A 75 3.50 13.92 -2.87
N LEU A 76 4.10 12.97 -3.59
CA LEU A 76 3.58 12.47 -4.87
C LEU A 76 2.62 11.28 -4.75
N LEU A 77 2.57 10.66 -3.58
CA LEU A 77 1.74 9.49 -3.28
C LEU A 77 0.65 9.84 -2.27
N GLU A 78 -0.38 9.02 -2.16
CA GLU A 78 -1.45 9.15 -1.16
C GLU A 78 -2.01 7.77 -0.82
N THR A 79 -2.26 7.50 0.46
CA THR A 79 -2.87 6.22 0.87
C THR A 79 -4.37 6.22 0.60
N THR A 80 -4.93 5.05 0.34
CA THR A 80 -6.33 4.89 -0.07
C THR A 80 -7.08 3.88 0.78
N ASP A 81 -6.39 2.83 1.22
CA ASP A 81 -6.93 1.77 2.05
C ASP A 81 -5.76 1.09 2.78
N CYS A 82 -6.02 0.53 3.95
CA CYS A 82 -5.09 -0.35 4.64
C CYS A 82 -5.87 -1.27 5.56
N ALA A 83 -5.30 -2.43 5.83
CA ALA A 83 -5.86 -3.36 6.80
C ALA A 83 -4.75 -4.13 7.50
N LEU A 84 -5.01 -4.54 8.73
CA LEU A 84 -4.11 -5.36 9.52
C LEU A 84 -4.89 -6.46 10.23
N ARG A 85 -4.38 -7.68 10.16
CA ARG A 85 -4.87 -8.79 10.99
C ARG A 85 -3.96 -8.95 12.20
N PRO A 86 -4.50 -9.28 13.38
CA PRO A 86 -3.67 -9.62 14.53
C PRO A 86 -2.80 -10.85 14.25
N PRO A 87 -1.80 -11.13 15.11
CA PRO A 87 -1.03 -12.37 15.03
C PRO A 87 -1.94 -13.59 14.97
N THR A 88 -1.65 -14.49 14.04
CA THR A 88 -2.40 -15.75 13.85
C THR A 88 -1.44 -16.90 13.60
N GLN A 89 -1.90 -18.12 13.84
CA GLN A 89 -1.14 -19.32 13.48
C GLN A 89 -0.81 -19.29 11.98
N ASN A 90 0.48 -19.49 11.67
CA ASN A 90 0.94 -19.57 10.30
C ASN A 90 0.42 -20.86 9.64
N GLN A 91 -0.16 -20.71 8.45
CA GLN A 91 -0.65 -21.81 7.62
C GLN A 91 0.18 -22.00 6.33
N ASP A 92 1.17 -21.13 6.11
CA ASP A 92 2.05 -21.19 4.95
C ASP A 92 3.18 -22.21 5.17
N ILE A 93 3.84 -22.63 4.09
CA ILE A 93 4.94 -23.62 4.11
C ILE A 93 6.26 -23.09 4.73
N PHE A 94 6.25 -21.90 5.33
CA PHE A 94 7.41 -21.29 5.97
C PHE A 94 7.70 -21.92 7.33
N LYS A 95 8.96 -21.83 7.77
CA LYS A 95 9.46 -22.44 9.02
C LYS A 95 8.86 -21.87 10.31
N PHE A 96 8.09 -20.79 10.22
CA PHE A 96 7.57 -20.01 11.35
C PHE A 96 6.18 -20.47 11.76
N ASP A 97 5.84 -20.34 13.04
CA ASP A 97 4.55 -20.77 13.59
C ASP A 97 3.48 -19.67 13.62
N THR A 98 3.88 -18.41 13.49
CA THR A 98 3.02 -17.24 13.63
C THR A 98 3.19 -16.28 12.46
N ALA A 99 2.10 -15.62 12.07
CA ALA A 99 2.08 -14.64 11.00
C ALA A 99 1.16 -13.45 11.32
N ILE A 100 1.60 -12.25 10.95
CA ILE A 100 0.79 -11.03 10.85
C ILE A 100 0.64 -10.70 9.38
N ARG A 101 -0.60 -10.44 8.95
CA ARG A 101 -0.92 -10.18 7.55
C ARG A 101 -1.67 -8.87 7.41
N GLY A 102 -1.44 -8.16 6.34
CA GLY A 102 -2.15 -6.92 6.07
C GLY A 102 -1.96 -6.43 4.65
N ARG A 103 -2.49 -5.23 4.40
CA ARG A 103 -2.32 -4.54 3.12
C ARG A 103 -2.20 -3.04 3.32
N LEU A 104 -1.52 -2.41 2.37
CA LEU A 104 -1.51 -0.97 2.17
C LEU A 104 -1.79 -0.69 0.71
N GLU A 105 -2.74 0.21 0.45
CA GLU A 105 -3.09 0.65 -0.89
C GLU A 105 -2.81 2.14 -1.04
N PHE A 106 -2.23 2.53 -2.17
CA PHE A 106 -1.89 3.92 -2.46
C PHE A 106 -2.06 4.23 -3.94
N LEU A 107 -2.17 5.52 -4.25
CA LEU A 107 -2.24 6.06 -5.60
C LEU A 107 -1.21 7.17 -5.81
N LEU A 108 -1.01 7.57 -7.07
CA LEU A 108 -0.24 8.76 -7.42
C LEU A 108 -1.15 9.99 -7.34
N ARG A 109 -0.73 11.07 -6.67
CA ARG A 109 -1.56 12.28 -6.54
C ARG A 109 -1.86 12.95 -7.88
N ASN A 110 -0.99 12.80 -8.87
CA ASN A 110 -1.37 13.08 -10.26
C ASN A 110 -2.31 11.98 -10.75
N HIS A 111 -3.61 12.22 -10.64
CA HIS A 111 -4.62 11.23 -11.00
C HIS A 111 -4.59 10.83 -12.47
N ILE A 112 -4.08 11.68 -13.37
CA ILE A 112 -3.89 11.33 -14.78
C ILE A 112 -2.87 10.19 -14.91
N ALA A 113 -1.79 10.21 -14.14
CA ALA A 113 -0.76 9.17 -14.15
C ALA A 113 -1.32 7.79 -13.71
N ASN A 114 -2.34 7.75 -12.85
CA ASN A 114 -2.99 6.48 -12.49
C ASN A 114 -3.83 5.87 -13.62
N THR A 115 -4.23 6.67 -14.61
CA THR A 115 -4.92 6.19 -15.83
C THR A 115 -3.94 5.77 -16.93
N ASN A 116 -2.64 6.00 -16.72
CA ASN A 116 -1.59 5.59 -17.63
C ASN A 116 -0.97 4.26 -17.18
N THR A 117 -1.25 3.19 -17.94
CA THR A 117 -0.72 1.85 -17.69
C THR A 117 0.81 1.81 -17.58
N SER A 118 1.53 2.60 -18.37
CA SER A 118 3.00 2.67 -18.33
C SER A 118 3.50 3.27 -17.03
N SER A 119 2.85 4.31 -16.51
CA SER A 119 3.21 4.94 -15.24
C SER A 119 2.96 3.99 -14.07
N ILE A 120 1.83 3.26 -14.07
CA ILE A 120 1.54 2.25 -13.05
C ILE A 120 2.51 1.06 -13.14
N LEU A 121 2.78 0.56 -14.34
CA LEU A 121 3.77 -0.50 -14.56
C LEU A 121 5.15 -0.13 -14.04
N TRP A 122 5.60 1.09 -14.37
CA TRP A 122 6.86 1.60 -13.88
C TRP A 122 6.86 1.67 -12.35
N THR A 123 5.78 2.18 -11.74
CA THR A 123 5.63 2.30 -10.29
C THR A 123 5.78 0.94 -9.61
N VAL A 124 5.05 -0.07 -10.07
CA VAL A 124 5.08 -1.43 -9.51
C VAL A 124 6.46 -2.08 -9.69
N ARG A 125 7.09 -1.93 -10.86
CA ARG A 125 8.42 -2.50 -11.14
C ARG A 125 9.49 -1.86 -10.27
N MET A 126 9.51 -0.54 -10.17
CA MET A 126 10.51 0.18 -9.39
C MET A 126 10.31 -0.05 -7.89
N LEU A 127 9.08 -0.12 -7.41
CA LEU A 127 8.81 -0.50 -6.03
C LEU A 127 9.33 -1.91 -5.73
N SER A 128 9.07 -2.89 -6.60
CA SER A 128 9.60 -4.25 -6.44
C SER A 128 11.13 -4.27 -6.39
N LEU A 129 11.78 -3.52 -7.29
CA LEU A 129 13.24 -3.40 -7.31
C LEU A 129 13.77 -2.76 -6.01
N TYR A 130 13.18 -1.64 -5.59
CA TYR A 130 13.65 -0.93 -4.40
C TYR A 130 13.41 -1.72 -3.13
N LEU A 131 12.30 -2.44 -3.02
CA LEU A 131 12.11 -3.38 -1.93
C LEU A 131 13.26 -4.41 -1.87
N GLN A 132 13.62 -5.03 -2.99
CA GLN A 132 14.74 -5.99 -3.02
C GLN A 132 16.09 -5.38 -2.62
N VAL A 133 16.35 -4.12 -2.98
CA VAL A 133 17.61 -3.42 -2.67
C VAL A 133 17.67 -2.94 -1.23
N GLU A 134 16.57 -2.36 -0.73
CA GLU A 134 16.54 -1.82 0.63
C GLU A 134 16.62 -2.93 1.68
N ARG A 135 16.27 -4.19 1.34
CA ARG A 135 16.37 -5.36 2.23
C ARG A 135 16.75 -6.67 1.53
N PRO A 136 18.04 -6.87 1.24
CA PRO A 136 18.52 -8.10 0.62
C PRO A 136 18.53 -9.31 1.59
N ASP A 137 18.54 -9.07 2.90
CA ASP A 137 18.82 -10.06 3.95
C ASP A 137 17.59 -10.54 4.72
N TYR A 138 16.40 -10.04 4.39
CA TYR A 138 15.21 -10.32 5.16
C TYR A 138 14.48 -11.57 4.64
N GLN A 139 14.34 -12.56 5.52
CA GLN A 139 13.74 -13.87 5.22
C GLN A 139 12.33 -14.04 5.82
N ASP A 140 11.94 -13.14 6.72
CA ASP A 140 10.83 -13.36 7.63
C ASP A 140 9.64 -12.44 7.33
N ALA A 141 9.60 -11.85 6.13
CA ALA A 141 8.41 -11.26 5.55
C ALA A 141 8.40 -11.32 4.02
N ILE A 142 7.19 -11.17 3.48
CA ILE A 142 6.88 -11.17 2.05
C ILE A 142 6.08 -9.92 1.72
N PHE A 143 6.35 -9.35 0.55
CA PHE A 143 5.50 -8.34 -0.06
C PHE A 143 4.95 -8.87 -1.38
N SER A 144 3.64 -8.76 -1.56
CA SER A 144 3.00 -9.00 -2.85
C SER A 144 2.47 -7.68 -3.38
N ILE A 145 2.86 -7.31 -4.59
CA ILE A 145 2.47 -6.04 -5.21
C ILE A 145 1.50 -6.34 -6.35
N SER A 146 0.32 -5.73 -6.30
CA SER A 146 -0.72 -5.84 -7.31
C SER A 146 -1.30 -4.48 -7.65
N THR A 147 -2.09 -4.46 -8.72
CA THR A 147 -2.84 -3.28 -9.17
C THR A 147 -4.32 -3.52 -8.97
N ILE A 148 -5.03 -2.54 -8.42
CA ILE A 148 -6.48 -2.60 -8.19
C ILE A 148 -7.16 -1.62 -9.15
N PRO A 149 -8.11 -2.07 -9.99
CA PRO A 149 -8.89 -1.16 -10.83
C PRO A 149 -9.56 -0.05 -10.01
N THR A 150 -9.54 1.18 -10.52
CA THR A 150 -10.14 2.36 -9.86
C THR A 150 -10.59 3.37 -10.92
N ASP A 151 -11.77 3.96 -10.73
CA ASP A 151 -12.30 4.98 -11.64
C ASP A 151 -12.02 6.40 -11.13
N TYR A 152 -11.14 7.13 -11.81
CA TYR A 152 -10.77 8.51 -11.55
C TYR A 152 -11.74 9.48 -12.25
N VAL A 153 -12.90 9.72 -11.64
CA VAL A 153 -14.04 10.42 -12.27
C VAL A 153 -13.82 11.92 -12.50
N LEU A 154 -12.77 12.50 -11.94
CA LEU A 154 -12.40 13.91 -12.13
C LEU A 154 -11.36 14.12 -13.25
N VAL A 155 -10.82 13.05 -13.85
CA VAL A 155 -9.85 13.14 -14.94
C VAL A 155 -10.60 13.46 -16.26
N PRO A 156 -10.27 14.57 -16.96
CA PRO A 156 -10.93 14.92 -18.22
C PRO A 156 -10.66 13.92 -19.35
N ASN A 157 -11.65 13.74 -20.25
CA ASN A 157 -11.53 13.05 -21.56
C ASN A 157 -11.15 11.55 -21.59
N SER A 158 -11.09 10.86 -20.45
CA SER A 158 -11.05 9.40 -20.41
C SER A 158 -12.15 8.90 -19.48
N LYS A 159 -12.61 7.66 -19.65
CA LYS A 159 -13.66 7.06 -18.81
C LYS A 159 -13.20 6.83 -17.35
N GLY A 160 -12.21 7.59 -16.84
CA GLY A 160 -11.67 7.51 -15.48
C GLY A 160 -10.93 6.21 -15.15
N ALA A 161 -11.05 5.15 -15.95
CA ALA A 161 -10.49 3.84 -15.63
C ALA A 161 -8.96 3.89 -15.53
N GLY A 162 -8.46 3.53 -14.35
CA GLY A 162 -7.04 3.42 -14.06
C GLY A 162 -6.81 2.40 -12.96
N PHE A 163 -5.67 2.51 -12.29
CA PHE A 163 -5.30 1.60 -11.21
C PHE A 163 -4.77 2.37 -10.00
N ARG A 164 -4.96 1.79 -8.83
CA ARG A 164 -4.14 2.07 -7.65
C ARG A 164 -3.25 0.87 -7.34
N VAL A 165 -2.22 1.07 -6.52
CA VAL A 165 -1.28 0.01 -6.16
C VAL A 165 -1.68 -0.57 -4.80
N SER A 166 -1.71 -1.89 -4.70
CA SER A 166 -1.88 -2.60 -3.43
C SER A 166 -0.62 -3.39 -3.10
N ILE A 167 -0.19 -3.26 -1.85
CA ILE A 167 0.91 -4.02 -1.26
C ILE A 167 0.31 -4.88 -0.16
N ALA A 168 0.15 -6.17 -0.42
CA ALA A 168 -0.08 -7.13 0.66
C ALA A 168 1.26 -7.45 1.32
N PHE A 169 1.26 -7.58 2.64
CA PHE A 169 2.44 -7.94 3.41
C PHE A 169 2.10 -9.05 4.39
N ASP A 170 3.02 -10.00 4.51
CA ASP A 170 2.99 -11.07 5.49
C ASP A 170 4.31 -11.03 6.25
N ALA A 171 4.26 -10.86 7.57
CA ALA A 171 5.41 -10.94 8.46
C ALA A 171 5.29 -12.21 9.32
N TYR A 172 6.41 -12.89 9.54
CA TYR A 172 6.47 -14.20 10.16
C TYR A 172 7.45 -14.22 11.35
N GLY A 173 7.20 -15.09 12.32
CA GLY A 173 8.06 -15.27 13.49
C GLY A 173 7.68 -16.51 14.31
N ASN A 174 8.47 -16.82 15.34
CA ASN A 174 8.13 -17.85 16.32
C ASN A 174 7.45 -17.18 17.52
N GLY A 175 6.13 -17.22 17.56
CA GLY A 175 5.30 -16.45 18.48
C GLY A 175 5.19 -14.97 18.13
N ASP A 176 4.39 -14.26 18.93
CA ASP A 176 3.97 -12.88 18.65
C ASP A 176 5.14 -11.89 18.64
N THR A 177 6.05 -11.96 19.61
CA THR A 177 7.17 -11.00 19.75
C THR A 177 8.04 -10.98 18.50
N ASP A 178 8.54 -12.14 18.07
CA ASP A 178 9.36 -12.28 16.87
C ASP A 178 8.59 -11.79 15.62
N THR A 179 7.29 -12.07 15.56
CA THR A 179 6.44 -11.69 14.42
C THR A 179 6.25 -10.17 14.34
N TRP A 180 6.09 -9.49 15.48
CA TRP A 180 6.01 -8.03 15.55
C TRP A 180 7.34 -7.36 15.22
N GLU A 181 8.47 -7.90 15.68
CA GLU A 181 9.80 -7.42 15.29
C GLU A 181 10.01 -7.54 13.78
N SER A 182 9.62 -8.68 13.22
CA SER A 182 9.57 -8.89 11.78
C SER A 182 8.73 -7.82 11.06
N LEU A 183 7.53 -7.55 11.53
CA LEU A 183 6.67 -6.54 10.91
C LEU A 183 7.27 -5.13 10.98
N LEU A 184 7.87 -4.74 12.10
CA LEU A 184 8.57 -3.46 12.24
C LEU A 184 9.65 -3.30 11.16
N ILE A 185 10.46 -4.34 11.05
CA ILE A 185 11.56 -4.46 10.10
C ILE A 185 11.04 -4.38 8.65
N ALA A 186 9.88 -4.99 8.36
CA ALA A 186 9.21 -4.91 7.07
C ALA A 186 8.73 -3.49 6.76
N PHE A 187 8.07 -2.81 7.70
CA PHE A 187 7.57 -1.44 7.47
C PHE A 187 8.68 -0.41 7.31
N ASP A 188 9.80 -0.54 8.03
CA ASP A 188 10.98 0.31 7.81
C ASP A 188 11.53 0.16 6.38
N ALA A 189 11.60 -1.07 5.88
CA ALA A 189 12.01 -1.38 4.51
C ALA A 189 11.07 -0.76 3.47
N LEU A 190 9.77 -0.91 3.69
CA LEU A 190 8.75 -0.38 2.80
C LEU A 190 8.81 1.15 2.76
N LEU A 191 8.99 1.81 3.90
CA LEU A 191 9.14 3.27 3.96
C LEU A 191 10.36 3.76 3.17
N LYS A 192 11.50 3.08 3.29
CA LYS A 192 12.71 3.38 2.51
C LYS A 192 12.48 3.18 1.01
N ALA A 193 11.84 2.06 0.63
CA ALA A 193 11.54 1.77 -0.76
C ALA A 193 10.58 2.79 -1.38
N LEU A 194 9.55 3.23 -0.65
CA LEU A 194 8.61 4.26 -1.10
C LEU A 194 9.27 5.65 -1.20
N LYS A 195 10.14 6.01 -0.26
CA LYS A 195 10.96 7.23 -0.37
C LYS A 195 11.81 7.22 -1.63
N ARG A 196 12.46 6.11 -1.92
CA ARG A 196 13.29 5.94 -3.12
C ARG A 196 12.45 5.92 -4.39
N LEU A 197 11.27 5.31 -4.35
CA LEU A 197 10.29 5.33 -5.43
C LEU A 197 9.94 6.76 -5.80
N GLU A 198 9.57 7.59 -4.82
CA GLU A 198 9.20 8.99 -5.05
C GLU A 198 10.36 9.81 -5.63
N ILE A 199 11.60 9.59 -5.18
CA ILE A 199 12.80 10.17 -5.81
C ILE A 199 12.94 9.71 -7.27
N GLY A 200 12.67 8.44 -7.57
CA GLY A 200 12.68 7.94 -8.95
C GLY A 200 11.60 8.60 -9.82
N MET A 201 10.44 8.91 -9.24
CA MET A 201 9.32 9.55 -9.96
C MET A 201 9.71 10.94 -10.46
N THR A 202 10.51 11.70 -9.70
CA THR A 202 10.94 13.06 -10.09
C THR A 202 12.03 13.07 -11.16
N VAL A 203 12.71 11.94 -11.39
CA VAL A 203 13.88 11.87 -12.29
C VAL A 203 13.61 11.06 -13.56
N SER A 204 12.71 10.06 -13.52
CA SER A 204 12.69 9.01 -14.56
C SER A 204 11.35 8.34 -14.80
N MET A 205 10.23 8.83 -14.24
CA MET A 205 8.93 8.24 -14.57
C MET A 205 8.59 8.53 -16.04
N PRO A 206 8.11 7.54 -16.83
CA PRO A 206 7.63 7.77 -18.19
C PRO A 206 6.53 8.82 -18.18
N ASP A 207 6.77 9.92 -18.90
CA ASP A 207 5.96 11.14 -19.03
C ASP A 207 4.79 11.24 -18.04
N PHE A 208 5.07 11.85 -16.89
CA PHE A 208 4.07 12.60 -16.15
C PHE A 208 3.60 13.73 -17.09
N PRO A 209 2.34 13.75 -17.54
CA PRO A 209 1.85 14.89 -18.31
C PRO A 209 1.88 16.16 -17.47
#